data_AF-A0A3P6SMK1-F1
#
_entry.id   AF-A0A3P6SMK1-F1
#
_cell.length_a   1.000
_cell.length_b   1.000
_cell.length_c   1.000
_cell.angle_alpha   90.00
_cell.angle_beta   90.00
_cell.angle_gamma   90.00
#
_symmetry.space_group_name_H-M   'P 1'
#
loop_
_entity.id
_entity.type
_entity.pdbx_description
1 polymer ?
#
loop_
_entity_poly.entity_id
_entity_poly.type
_entity_poly.pdbx_seq_one_letter_code
_entity_poly.pdbx_strand_id
1 'polypeptide(L)'
;MQEFISFLDTKSEQSAVHECIYSPDLDEKKAGIFLIVCLAETSIDGESNRVVRFANFLLKVLTMPNMDEAGMELATRALAFLIQTSKSYAAELVEKCLDQCLEWLEEPTRNEQRRLASVLLARELAMFTSTSFFLRANVFFKSIFTVIRDPKPQVRVASINALHAALTITSQREAKLKTEWYTVSTYNCDFRGRL
;
A
#
# COMPACT_ATOMS: atom_id res chain seq x y z
N MET A 1 -11.18 23.39 -18.26
CA MET A 1 -10.91 22.08 -17.63
C MET A 1 -9.61 22.09 -16.84
N GLN A 2 -8.47 22.48 -17.43
CA GLN A 2 -7.20 22.62 -16.68
C GLN A 2 -7.25 23.64 -15.52
N GLU A 3 -7.92 24.79 -15.69
CA GLU A 3 -8.09 25.76 -14.59
C GLU A 3 -8.87 25.19 -13.40
N PHE A 4 -9.90 24.38 -13.65
CA PHE A 4 -10.68 23.70 -12.60
C PHE A 4 -9.84 22.66 -11.86
N ILE A 5 -9.05 21.85 -12.57
CA ILE A 5 -8.10 20.89 -11.96
C ILE A 5 -7.05 21.64 -11.14
N SER A 6 -6.55 22.79 -11.63
CA SER A 6 -5.57 23.60 -10.89
C SER A 6 -6.14 24.23 -9.62
N PHE A 7 -7.42 24.62 -9.61
CA PHE A 7 -8.11 25.10 -8.41
C PHE A 7 -8.23 23.99 -7.36
N LEU A 8 -8.63 22.79 -7.78
CA LEU A 8 -8.75 21.63 -6.90
C LEU A 8 -7.38 21.17 -6.34
N ASP A 9 -6.32 21.34 -7.12
CA ASP A 9 -4.95 20.91 -6.78
C ASP A 9 -4.02 22.04 -6.31
N THR A 10 -4.54 23.25 -6.07
CA THR A 10 -3.74 24.44 -5.75
C THR A 10 -2.68 24.10 -4.69
N LYS A 11 -1.41 24.46 -4.91
CA LYS A 11 -0.28 24.13 -3.99
C LYS A 11 -0.34 24.92 -2.67
N SER A 12 -1.47 24.90 -1.96
CA SER A 12 -1.64 25.52 -0.66
C SER A 12 -2.47 24.63 0.27
N GLU A 13 -2.45 24.97 1.56
CA GLU A 13 -3.33 24.44 2.61
C GLU A 13 -4.83 24.73 2.36
N GLN A 14 -5.14 25.44 1.26
CA GLN A 14 -6.50 25.79 0.82
C GLN A 14 -6.93 24.98 -0.42
N SER A 15 -6.21 23.90 -0.77
CA SER A 15 -6.70 22.98 -1.81
C SER A 15 -7.97 22.29 -1.33
N ALA A 16 -8.92 22.06 -2.25
CA ALA A 16 -10.13 21.29 -1.95
C ALA A 16 -9.80 19.90 -1.38
N VAL A 17 -8.70 19.29 -1.82
CA VAL A 17 -8.17 18.04 -1.26
C VAL A 17 -7.85 18.20 0.24
N HIS A 18 -7.11 19.24 0.61
CA HIS A 18 -6.75 19.49 2.00
C HIS A 18 -8.01 19.73 2.86
N GLU A 19 -8.92 20.58 2.40
CA GLU A 19 -10.16 20.87 3.13
C GLU A 19 -10.98 19.59 3.39
N CYS A 20 -11.17 18.76 2.35
CA CYS A 20 -11.90 17.50 2.48
C CYS A 20 -11.21 16.51 3.45
N ILE A 21 -9.89 16.33 3.33
CA ILE A 21 -9.13 15.36 4.14
C ILE A 21 -9.11 15.74 5.63
N TYR A 22 -9.10 17.03 5.95
CA TYR A 22 -9.05 17.51 7.33
C TYR A 22 -10.42 17.87 7.91
N SER A 23 -11.49 17.69 7.13
CA SER A 23 -12.87 17.86 7.60
C SER A 23 -13.17 16.99 8.82
N PRO A 24 -14.01 17.43 9.77
CA PRO A 24 -14.53 16.55 10.81
C PRO A 24 -15.49 15.49 10.25
N ASP A 25 -16.09 15.71 9.08
CA ASP A 25 -17.02 14.78 8.46
C ASP A 25 -16.29 13.64 7.74
N LEU A 26 -16.74 12.41 8.01
CA LEU A 26 -16.17 11.20 7.45
C LEU A 26 -16.44 11.10 5.95
N ASP A 27 -17.60 11.55 5.49
CA ASP A 27 -17.95 11.49 4.07
C ASP A 27 -17.14 12.50 3.27
N GLU A 28 -16.87 13.69 3.82
CA GLU A 28 -15.92 14.64 3.22
C GLU A 28 -14.49 14.09 3.16
N LYS A 29 -14.01 13.39 4.21
CA LYS A 29 -12.70 12.71 4.14
C LYS A 29 -12.66 11.68 3.01
N LYS A 30 -13.71 10.86 2.88
CA LYS A 30 -13.83 9.87 1.80
C LYS A 30 -13.86 10.54 0.43
N ALA A 31 -14.59 11.65 0.29
CA ALA A 31 -14.60 12.46 -0.92
C ALA A 31 -13.19 12.99 -1.26
N GLY A 32 -12.43 13.42 -0.26
CA GLY A 32 -11.02 13.80 -0.41
C GLY A 32 -10.13 12.68 -0.96
N ILE A 33 -10.32 11.44 -0.49
CA ILE A 33 -9.61 10.27 -1.03
C ILE A 33 -9.95 10.04 -2.50
N PHE A 34 -11.23 10.10 -2.87
CA PHE A 34 -11.66 9.97 -4.27
C PHE A 34 -11.09 11.09 -5.14
N LEU A 35 -11.11 12.33 -4.65
CA LEU A 35 -10.55 13.47 -5.35
C LEU A 35 -9.05 13.28 -5.64
N ILE A 36 -8.29 12.74 -4.67
CA ILE A 36 -6.87 12.39 -4.87
C ILE A 36 -6.71 11.39 -6.02
N VAL A 37 -7.53 10.34 -6.07
CA VAL A 37 -7.47 9.32 -7.13
C VAL A 37 -7.76 9.94 -8.50
N CYS A 38 -8.84 10.73 -8.61
CA CYS A 38 -9.18 11.42 -9.86
C CYS A 38 -8.09 12.40 -10.32
N LEU A 39 -7.52 13.17 -9.40
CA LEU A 39 -6.45 14.12 -9.72
C LEU A 39 -5.15 13.41 -10.13
N ALA A 40 -4.84 12.27 -9.50
CA ALA A 40 -3.69 11.45 -9.87
C ALA A 40 -3.80 10.91 -11.31
N GLU A 41 -4.99 10.46 -11.74
CA GLU A 41 -5.26 10.02 -13.12
C GLU A 41 -5.05 11.11 -14.17
N THR A 42 -5.39 12.36 -13.83
CA THR A 42 -5.32 13.48 -14.76
C THR A 42 -3.94 14.13 -14.86
N SER A 43 -2.99 13.72 -14.02
CA SER A 43 -1.67 14.36 -13.94
C SER A 43 -0.82 14.08 -15.18
N ILE A 44 -0.27 15.15 -15.77
CA ILE A 44 0.66 15.08 -16.90
C ILE A 44 2.08 14.89 -16.33
N ASP A 45 2.90 14.06 -16.99
CA ASP A 45 4.28 13.75 -16.58
C ASP A 45 5.06 15.04 -16.21
N GLY A 46 5.47 15.21 -14.94
CA GLY A 46 6.28 16.34 -14.48
C GLY A 46 5.94 16.95 -13.11
N GLU A 47 4.77 16.66 -12.53
CA GLU A 47 4.34 17.23 -11.25
C GLU A 47 4.69 16.35 -10.04
N SER A 48 5.98 16.03 -9.91
CA SER A 48 6.57 15.20 -8.85
C SER A 48 6.09 15.48 -7.43
N ASN A 49 6.01 16.76 -7.04
CA ASN A 49 5.59 17.16 -5.69
C ASN A 49 4.13 16.80 -5.38
N ARG A 50 3.26 16.64 -6.40
CA ARG A 50 1.85 16.30 -6.19
C ARG A 50 1.70 14.88 -5.67
N VAL A 51 2.38 13.93 -6.30
CA VAL A 51 2.33 12.51 -5.94
C VAL A 51 2.75 12.30 -4.48
N VAL A 52 3.89 12.89 -4.09
CA VAL A 52 4.40 12.79 -2.71
C VAL A 52 3.40 13.41 -1.72
N ARG A 53 2.82 14.57 -2.06
CA ARG A 53 1.80 15.23 -1.22
C ARG A 53 0.54 14.37 -1.05
N PHE A 54 0.03 13.80 -2.13
CA PHE A 54 -1.14 12.92 -2.09
C PHE A 54 -0.87 11.67 -1.25
N ALA A 55 0.29 11.04 -1.40
CA ALA A 55 0.68 9.92 -0.54
C ALA A 55 0.70 10.33 0.94
N ASN A 56 1.21 11.53 1.27
CA ASN A 56 1.21 12.04 2.63
C ASN A 56 -0.20 12.26 3.19
N PHE A 57 -1.13 12.80 2.40
CA PHE A 57 -2.52 12.94 2.82
C PHE A 57 -3.17 11.58 3.08
N LEU A 58 -3.00 10.62 2.17
CA LEU A 58 -3.56 9.27 2.33
C LEU A 58 -2.98 8.54 3.55
N LEU A 59 -1.66 8.61 3.78
CA LEU A 59 -1.05 8.06 4.99
C LEU A 59 -1.55 8.77 6.25
N LYS A 60 -1.79 10.09 6.19
CA LYS A 60 -2.32 10.84 7.32
C LYS A 60 -3.73 10.39 7.68
N VAL A 61 -4.61 10.19 6.69
CA VAL A 61 -5.99 9.70 6.88
C VAL A 61 -6.04 8.43 7.71
N LEU A 62 -5.12 7.49 7.47
CA LEU A 62 -5.05 6.22 8.21
C LEU A 62 -4.86 6.39 9.72
N THR A 63 -4.33 7.53 10.16
CA THR A 63 -4.04 7.85 11.56
C THR A 63 -4.96 8.94 12.14
N MET A 64 -5.89 9.47 11.36
CA MET A 64 -6.79 10.52 11.83
C MET A 64 -7.85 9.97 12.77
N PRO A 65 -8.24 10.73 13.80
CA PRO A 65 -9.30 10.30 14.71
C PRO A 65 -10.62 10.09 13.95
N ASN A 66 -11.42 9.13 14.44
CA ASN A 66 -12.74 8.79 13.93
C ASN A 66 -12.78 8.28 12.47
N MET A 67 -11.65 7.85 11.90
CA MET A 67 -11.67 7.18 10.60
C MET A 67 -12.24 5.77 10.74
N ASP A 68 -13.24 5.44 9.92
CA ASP A 68 -13.84 4.11 9.89
C ASP A 68 -13.05 3.14 9.01
N GLU A 69 -13.40 1.85 9.10
CA GLU A 69 -12.76 0.78 8.31
C GLU A 69 -12.88 1.02 6.80
N ALA A 70 -14.07 1.39 6.32
CA ALA A 70 -14.29 1.68 4.90
C ALA A 70 -13.42 2.83 4.40
N GLY A 71 -13.27 3.89 5.20
CA GLY A 71 -12.39 5.01 4.93
C GLY A 71 -10.92 4.61 4.87
N MET A 72 -10.46 3.77 5.80
CA MET A 72 -9.09 3.24 5.78
C MET A 72 -8.84 2.35 4.57
N GLU A 73 -9.79 1.50 4.19
CA GLU A 73 -9.71 0.68 2.97
C GLU A 73 -9.60 1.52 1.70
N LEU A 74 -10.40 2.60 1.61
CA LEU A 74 -10.32 3.52 0.48
C LEU A 74 -8.94 4.18 0.42
N ALA A 75 -8.39 4.62 1.56
CA ALA A 75 -7.08 5.26 1.62
C ALA A 75 -5.94 4.30 1.23
N THR A 76 -5.95 3.04 1.71
CA THR A 76 -4.91 2.07 1.34
C THR A 76 -4.98 1.66 -0.12
N ARG A 77 -6.18 1.50 -0.69
CA ARG A 77 -6.36 1.26 -2.12
C ARG A 77 -5.89 2.45 -2.96
N ALA A 78 -6.20 3.68 -2.54
CA ALA A 78 -5.73 4.89 -3.20
C ALA A 78 -4.20 5.00 -3.17
N LEU A 79 -3.53 4.57 -2.10
CA LEU A 79 -2.06 4.48 -2.05
C LEU A 79 -1.51 3.48 -3.06
N ALA A 80 -2.09 2.28 -3.13
CA ALA A 80 -1.68 1.27 -4.11
C ALA A 80 -1.93 1.72 -5.56
N PHE A 81 -3.02 2.44 -5.79
CA PHE A 81 -3.32 3.07 -7.07
C PHE A 81 -2.27 4.12 -7.43
N LEU A 82 -1.96 5.02 -6.50
CA LEU A 82 -0.96 6.08 -6.70
C LEU A 82 0.43 5.49 -6.99
N ILE A 83 0.81 4.40 -6.32
CA ILE A 83 2.04 3.66 -6.62
C ILE A 83 2.06 3.18 -8.07
N GLN A 84 0.97 2.59 -8.56
CA GLN A 84 0.91 2.05 -9.92
C GLN A 84 0.94 3.14 -11.00
N THR A 85 0.35 4.30 -10.73
CA THR A 85 0.30 5.41 -11.69
C THR A 85 1.55 6.29 -11.66
N SER A 86 2.30 6.30 -10.57
CA SER A 86 3.37 7.29 -10.32
C SER A 86 4.72 7.05 -11.03
N LYS A 87 4.83 6.07 -11.94
CA LYS A 87 6.03 5.73 -12.76
C LYS A 87 7.37 5.97 -12.04
N SER A 88 7.94 7.18 -12.15
CA SER A 88 9.23 7.59 -11.55
C SER A 88 9.27 7.56 -10.01
N TYR A 89 8.14 7.74 -9.32
CA TYR A 89 8.06 7.78 -7.85
C TYR A 89 7.57 6.47 -7.23
N ALA A 90 7.21 5.48 -8.06
CA ALA A 90 6.61 4.24 -7.58
C ALA A 90 7.51 3.54 -6.56
N ALA A 91 8.82 3.44 -6.82
CA ALA A 91 9.76 2.77 -5.92
C ALA A 91 9.84 3.44 -4.53
N GLU A 92 10.02 4.76 -4.49
CA GLU A 92 10.11 5.54 -3.25
C GLU A 92 8.80 5.45 -2.44
N LEU A 93 7.64 5.56 -3.12
CA LEU A 93 6.34 5.43 -2.46
C LEU A 93 6.12 4.04 -1.88
N VAL A 94 6.52 2.99 -2.59
CA VAL A 94 6.43 1.61 -2.11
C VAL A 94 7.28 1.42 -0.86
N GLU A 95 8.53 1.90 -0.87
CA GLU A 95 9.42 1.83 0.28
C GLU A 95 8.83 2.55 1.48
N LYS A 96 8.35 3.79 1.29
CA LYS A 96 7.70 4.56 2.34
C LYS A 96 6.48 3.84 2.94
N CYS A 97 5.63 3.26 2.09
CA CYS A 97 4.43 2.54 2.56
C CYS A 97 4.80 1.24 3.28
N LEU A 98 5.81 0.51 2.81
CA LEU A 98 6.30 -0.71 3.45
C LEU A 98 6.92 -0.39 4.82
N ASP A 99 7.77 0.62 4.92
CA ASP A 99 8.39 1.01 6.18
C ASP A 99 7.33 1.46 7.20
N GLN A 100 6.38 2.31 6.79
CA GLN A 100 5.28 2.73 7.67
C GLN A 100 4.40 1.55 8.13
N CYS A 101 4.09 0.64 7.20
CA CYS A 101 3.30 -0.55 7.49
C CYS A 101 3.98 -1.45 8.52
N LEU A 102 5.28 -1.72 8.35
CA LEU A 102 6.04 -2.59 9.24
C LEU A 102 6.25 -1.95 10.60
N GLU A 103 6.53 -0.64 10.65
CA GLU A 103 6.62 0.12 11.90
C GLU A 103 5.37 -0.05 12.77
N TRP A 104 4.17 0.09 12.19
CA TRP A 104 2.91 -0.09 12.90
C TRP A 104 2.61 -1.55 13.28
N LEU A 105 3.09 -2.53 12.51
CA LEU A 105 2.95 -3.95 12.85
C LEU A 105 3.87 -4.36 13.99
N GLU A 106 5.06 -3.77 14.06
CA GLU A 106 6.09 -4.05 15.07
C GLU A 106 5.92 -3.21 16.35
N GLU A 107 4.94 -2.29 16.38
CA GLU A 107 4.70 -1.42 17.52
C GLU A 107 4.42 -2.25 18.80
N PRO A 108 5.24 -2.09 19.86
CA PRO A 108 5.14 -2.92 21.06
C PRO A 108 3.85 -2.64 21.84
N THR A 109 3.41 -1.39 21.82
CA THR A 109 2.16 -0.94 22.46
C THR A 109 1.01 -1.06 21.46
N ARG A 110 -0.08 -1.70 21.87
CA ARG A 110 -1.24 -1.86 21.01
C ARG A 110 -1.88 -0.50 20.69
N ASN A 111 -1.91 -0.16 19.41
CA ASN A 111 -2.77 0.86 18.83
C ASN A 111 -3.74 0.20 17.84
N GLU A 112 -5.03 0.17 18.15
CA GLU A 112 -6.05 -0.52 17.34
C GLU A 112 -6.12 0.01 15.91
N GLN A 113 -6.15 1.33 15.78
CA GLN A 113 -6.30 1.99 14.48
C GLN A 113 -5.08 1.74 13.60
N ARG A 114 -3.87 1.90 14.16
CA ARG A 114 -2.63 1.63 13.43
C ARG A 114 -2.50 0.16 13.04
N ARG A 115 -2.93 -0.77 13.89
CA ARG A 115 -2.97 -2.21 13.57
C ARG A 115 -3.93 -2.51 12.42
N LEU A 116 -5.12 -1.91 12.41
CA LEU A 116 -6.06 -2.08 11.31
C LEU A 116 -5.50 -1.48 10.01
N ALA A 117 -5.00 -0.24 10.08
CA ALA A 117 -4.39 0.44 8.93
C ALA A 117 -3.20 -0.33 8.35
N SER A 118 -2.33 -0.87 9.22
CA SER A 118 -1.14 -1.60 8.78
C SER A 118 -1.48 -2.89 8.07
N VAL A 119 -2.44 -3.68 8.57
CA VAL A 119 -2.83 -4.93 7.88
C VAL A 119 -3.60 -4.67 6.59
N LEU A 120 -4.41 -3.62 6.53
CA LEU A 120 -5.05 -3.19 5.28
C LEU A 120 -4.00 -2.75 4.24
N LEU A 121 -3.02 -1.95 4.65
CA LEU A 121 -1.94 -1.50 3.77
C LEU A 121 -1.04 -2.65 3.33
N ALA A 122 -0.69 -3.56 4.24
CA ALA A 122 0.10 -4.76 3.93
C ALA A 122 -0.57 -5.62 2.85
N ARG A 123 -1.90 -5.80 2.93
CA ARG A 123 -2.67 -6.54 1.94
C ARG A 123 -2.54 -5.91 0.55
N GLU A 124 -2.78 -4.60 0.46
CA GLU A 124 -2.71 -3.86 -0.81
C GLU A 124 -1.28 -3.90 -1.39
N LEU A 125 -0.26 -3.70 -0.57
CA LEU A 125 1.14 -3.77 -1.00
C LEU A 125 1.53 -5.18 -1.46
N ALA A 126 1.10 -6.23 -0.76
CA ALA A 126 1.35 -7.61 -1.19
C ALA A 126 0.73 -7.89 -2.57
N MET A 127 -0.49 -7.42 -2.81
CA MET A 127 -1.21 -7.66 -4.07
C MET A 127 -0.62 -6.86 -5.24
N PHE A 128 -0.33 -5.58 -5.04
CA PHE A 128 0.01 -4.67 -6.14
C PHE A 128 1.50 -4.38 -6.28
N THR A 129 2.29 -4.70 -5.27
CA THR A 129 3.74 -4.40 -5.20
C THR A 129 4.54 -5.65 -4.79
N SER A 130 4.09 -6.81 -5.26
CA SER A 130 4.51 -8.13 -4.78
C SER A 130 6.01 -8.36 -4.78
N THR A 131 6.76 -7.76 -5.72
CA THR A 131 8.23 -7.82 -5.73
C THR A 131 8.85 -7.14 -4.53
N SER A 132 8.51 -5.88 -4.29
CA SER A 132 9.05 -5.12 -3.18
C SER A 132 8.58 -5.66 -1.84
N PHE A 133 7.30 -6.08 -1.74
CA PHE A 133 6.78 -6.71 -0.54
C PHE A 133 7.54 -8.00 -0.21
N PHE A 134 7.81 -8.86 -1.20
CA PHE A 134 8.51 -10.13 -0.98
C PHE A 134 9.91 -9.93 -0.35
N LEU A 135 10.61 -8.84 -0.70
CA LEU A 135 11.90 -8.50 -0.09
C LEU A 135 11.80 -8.23 1.42
N ARG A 136 10.63 -7.83 1.92
CA ARG A 136 10.36 -7.56 3.34
C ARG A 136 9.46 -8.63 4.00
N ALA A 137 9.09 -9.69 3.29
CA ALA A 137 8.12 -10.68 3.77
C ALA A 137 8.53 -11.36 5.09
N ASN A 138 9.84 -11.60 5.30
CA ASN A 138 10.34 -12.16 6.54
C ASN A 138 10.02 -11.30 7.77
N VAL A 139 10.06 -9.97 7.64
CA VAL A 139 9.71 -9.05 8.72
C VAL A 139 8.21 -9.08 8.96
N PHE A 140 7.42 -8.99 7.88
CA PHE A 140 5.96 -9.11 7.94
C PHE A 140 5.50 -10.39 8.65
N PHE A 141 6.04 -11.57 8.28
CA PHE A 141 5.64 -12.84 8.87
C PHE A 141 6.03 -12.96 10.35
N LYS A 142 7.10 -12.31 10.81
CA LYS A 142 7.43 -12.28 12.24
C LYS A 142 6.40 -11.50 13.05
N SER A 143 5.87 -10.42 12.49
CA SER A 143 5.02 -9.46 13.21
C SER A 143 3.53 -9.80 13.11
N ILE A 144 3.05 -10.27 11.95
CA ILE A 144 1.61 -10.46 11.66
C ILE A 144 0.91 -11.43 12.62
N PHE A 145 1.60 -12.47 13.12
CA PHE A 145 1.00 -13.46 14.03
C PHE A 145 0.58 -12.86 15.38
N THR A 146 1.18 -11.73 15.78
CA THR A 146 0.74 -11.00 16.98
C THR A 146 -0.59 -10.28 16.73
N VAL A 147 -0.79 -9.75 15.52
CA VAL A 147 -1.95 -8.93 15.13
C VAL A 147 -3.17 -9.80 14.80
N ILE A 148 -2.97 -11.03 14.27
CA ILE A 148 -4.07 -12.00 14.06
C ILE A 148 -4.77 -12.37 15.37
N ARG A 149 -4.09 -12.22 16.51
CA ARG A 149 -4.64 -12.48 17.85
C ARG A 149 -5.23 -11.23 18.51
N ASP A 150 -5.39 -10.13 17.77
CA ASP A 150 -5.95 -8.88 18.33
C ASP A 150 -7.36 -9.12 18.92
N PRO A 151 -7.71 -8.50 20.07
CA PRO A 151 -9.05 -8.64 20.64
C PRO A 151 -10.16 -8.16 19.70
N LYS A 152 -9.87 -7.23 18.76
CA LYS A 152 -10.86 -6.70 17.83
C LYS A 152 -11.08 -7.64 16.63
N PRO A 153 -12.32 -8.11 16.37
CA PRO A 153 -12.61 -9.00 15.24
C PRO A 153 -12.23 -8.42 13.87
N GLN A 154 -12.47 -7.13 13.65
CA GLN A 154 -12.16 -6.43 12.39
C GLN A 154 -10.66 -6.53 12.07
N VAL A 155 -9.80 -6.23 13.05
CA VAL A 155 -8.34 -6.36 12.90
C VAL A 155 -7.95 -7.80 12.56
N ARG A 156 -8.56 -8.81 13.21
CA ARG A 156 -8.25 -10.23 12.91
C ARG A 156 -8.62 -10.61 11.48
N VAL A 157 -9.81 -10.23 11.01
CA VAL A 157 -10.27 -10.52 9.65
C VAL A 157 -9.35 -9.85 8.62
N ALA A 158 -9.05 -8.57 8.80
CA ALA A 158 -8.14 -7.83 7.92
C ALA A 158 -6.72 -8.43 7.94
N SER A 159 -6.23 -8.87 9.11
CA SER A 159 -4.93 -9.55 9.26
C SER A 159 -4.88 -10.87 8.50
N ILE A 160 -5.95 -11.67 8.54
CA ILE A 160 -6.04 -12.94 7.80
C ILE A 160 -6.02 -12.66 6.29
N ASN A 161 -6.72 -11.63 5.83
CA ASN A 161 -6.71 -11.24 4.42
C ASN A 161 -5.30 -10.80 3.96
N ALA A 162 -4.57 -10.04 4.80
CA ALA A 162 -3.19 -9.66 4.54
C ALA A 162 -2.25 -10.88 4.51
N LEU A 163 -2.38 -11.79 5.49
CA LEU A 163 -1.62 -13.03 5.54
C LEU A 163 -1.87 -13.90 4.30
N HIS A 164 -3.13 -14.03 3.88
CA HIS A 164 -3.51 -14.78 2.68
C HIS A 164 -2.84 -14.19 1.43
N ALA A 165 -2.87 -12.86 1.25
CA ALA A 165 -2.19 -12.19 0.14
C ALA A 165 -0.67 -12.43 0.17
N ALA A 166 -0.04 -12.29 1.34
CA ALA A 166 1.40 -12.50 1.53
C ALA A 166 1.84 -13.95 1.26
N LEU A 167 1.06 -14.94 1.70
CA LEU A 167 1.33 -16.37 1.42
C LEU A 167 1.14 -16.69 -0.05
N THR A 168 0.12 -16.12 -0.69
CA THR A 168 -0.13 -16.29 -2.13
C THR A 168 1.08 -15.86 -2.94
N ILE A 169 1.60 -14.64 -2.73
CA ILE A 169 2.76 -14.15 -3.48
C ILE A 169 4.05 -14.93 -3.19
N THR A 170 4.23 -15.38 -1.94
CA THR A 170 5.40 -16.17 -1.53
C THR A 170 5.39 -17.53 -2.23
N SER A 171 4.23 -18.21 -2.23
CA SER A 171 4.06 -19.51 -2.88
C SER A 171 4.29 -19.44 -4.40
N GLN A 172 3.77 -18.38 -5.06
CA GLN A 172 3.96 -18.17 -6.49
C GLN A 172 5.43 -17.97 -6.86
N ARG A 173 6.19 -17.23 -6.04
CA ARG A 173 7.63 -17.01 -6.26
C ARG A 173 8.44 -18.28 -6.10
N GLU A 174 8.18 -19.06 -5.06
CA GLU A 174 8.87 -20.34 -4.86
C GLU A 174 8.58 -21.34 -5.99
N ALA A 175 7.33 -21.41 -6.46
CA ALA A 175 6.96 -22.29 -7.58
C ALA A 175 7.68 -21.89 -8.88
N LYS A 176 7.79 -20.58 -9.15
CA LYS A 176 8.51 -20.07 -10.32
C LYS A 176 10.01 -20.39 -10.25
N LEU A 177 10.65 -20.15 -9.11
CA LEU A 177 12.07 -20.44 -8.91
C LEU A 177 12.38 -21.93 -9.05
N LYS A 178 11.55 -22.82 -8.47
CA LYS A 178 11.70 -24.27 -8.64
C LYS A 178 11.63 -24.67 -10.11
N THR A 179 10.68 -24.13 -10.86
CA THR A 179 10.52 -24.41 -12.30
C THR A 179 11.73 -23.93 -13.11
N GLU A 180 12.22 -22.73 -12.83
CA GLU A 180 13.43 -22.19 -13.48
C GLU A 180 14.67 -23.03 -13.17
N TRP A 181 14.85 -23.47 -11.92
CA TRP A 181 15.98 -24.34 -11.54
C TRP A 181 15.92 -25.71 -12.22
N TYR A 182 14.76 -26.35 -12.28
CA TYR A 182 14.63 -27.62 -12.99
C TYR A 182 15.00 -27.45 -14.46
N THR A 183 14.50 -26.40 -15.09
CA THR A 183 14.77 -26.07 -16.49
C THR A 183 16.26 -25.82 -16.75
N VAL A 184 16.89 -24.95 -15.96
CA VAL A 184 18.33 -24.64 -16.06
C VAL A 184 19.18 -25.88 -15.77
N SER A 185 18.81 -26.69 -14.78
CA SER A 185 19.51 -27.92 -14.45
C SER A 185 19.43 -28.93 -15.59
N THR A 186 18.26 -29.14 -16.19
CA THR A 186 18.12 -30.07 -17.33
C THR A 186 18.89 -29.58 -18.55
N TYR A 187 18.84 -28.29 -18.87
CA TYR A 187 19.62 -27.74 -19.98
C TYR A 187 21.14 -27.83 -19.74
N ASN A 188 21.62 -27.54 -18.53
CA ASN A 188 23.04 -27.66 -18.21
C ASN A 188 23.54 -29.12 -18.13
N CYS A 189 22.67 -30.06 -17.77
CA CYS A 189 22.99 -31.49 -17.81
C CYS A 189 23.09 -32.01 -19.26
N ASP A 190 22.20 -31.60 -20.16
CA ASP A 190 22.22 -32.03 -21.57
C ASP A 190 23.45 -31.50 -22.33
N PHE A 191 23.97 -30.32 -21.96
CA PHE A 191 25.19 -29.76 -22.56
C PHE A 191 26.49 -30.34 -22.00
N ARG A 192 26.50 -30.88 -20.78
CA ARG A 192 27.69 -31.53 -20.19
C ARG A 192 27.87 -33.00 -20.61
N GLY A 193 26.89 -33.60 -21.29
CA GLY A 193 26.97 -34.97 -21.82
C GLY A 193 27.36 -35.07 -23.30
N ARG A 194 27.70 -33.97 -23.98
CA ARG A 194 28.06 -33.93 -25.42
C ARG A 194 29.43 -33.27 -25.69
N LEU A 195 30.45 -33.64 -24.91
CA LEU A 195 31.86 -33.43 -25.24
C LEU A 195 32.63 -34.72 -25.00
#